data_AF-A0A934YPI5-F1
#
_entry.id   AF-A0A934YPI5-F1
#
_cell.length_a   1.000
_cell.length_b   1.000
_cell.length_c   1.000
_cell.angle_alpha   90.00
_cell.angle_beta   90.00
_cell.angle_gamma   90.00
#
_symmetry.space_group_name_H-M   'P 1'
#
loop_
_entity.id
_entity.type
_entity.pdbx_description
1 polymer ?
#
loop_
_entity_poly.entity_id
_entity_poly.type
_entity_poly.pdbx_seq_one_letter_code
_entity_poly.pdbx_strand_id
1 'polypeptide(L)'
;MARVVRSVVRRFSARFAAAAAAFAREGGHAVVWETEGKARLVVRAPKRGDFTDLGAWSMYDLGLERWTVRKTGPFAGLATVKVPDDALHIVRRRAERDSIHPEATREVDFDCLACGACCRDNEVVLDEDDVAKLRAGGRADLLKKPWSKRKNGRIVLTLKDNGRCHHLRRDNKCRIYELRPAACSVFPVASECCVSAREYELEIFDGLAPEGEWPWPD
;
A
#
# COMPACT_ATOMS: atom_id res chain seq x y z
N MET A 1 -17.29 -5.26 6.67
CA MET A 1 -16.69 -5.64 5.38
C MET A 1 -16.83 -4.49 4.41
N ALA A 2 -15.76 -4.17 3.68
CA ALA A 2 -15.75 -3.20 2.60
C ALA A 2 -15.59 -3.95 1.28
N ARG A 3 -16.49 -3.70 0.33
CA ARG A 3 -16.39 -4.17 -1.05
C ARG A 3 -15.56 -3.16 -1.84
N VAL A 4 -14.46 -3.60 -2.43
CA VAL A 4 -13.49 -2.76 -3.12
C VAL A 4 -13.26 -3.30 -4.53
N VAL A 5 -13.17 -2.41 -5.52
CA VAL A 5 -12.66 -2.75 -6.84
C VAL A 5 -11.14 -2.60 -6.79
N ARG A 6 -10.43 -3.71 -6.56
CA ARG A 6 -8.97 -3.74 -6.48
C ARG A 6 -8.36 -3.74 -7.87
N SER A 7 -7.33 -2.92 -8.06
CA SER A 7 -6.50 -2.95 -9.28
C SER A 7 -5.63 -4.21 -9.34
N VAL A 8 -5.59 -4.84 -10.50
CA VAL A 8 -4.65 -5.94 -10.79
C VAL A 8 -3.35 -5.34 -11.31
N VAL A 9 -2.22 -5.81 -10.82
CA VAL A 9 -0.88 -5.41 -11.26
C VAL A 9 -0.42 -6.35 -12.37
N ARG A 10 0.02 -5.80 -13.50
CA ARG A 10 0.47 -6.61 -14.63
C ARG A 10 1.78 -6.13 -15.23
N ARG A 11 2.64 -7.09 -15.54
CA ARG A 11 3.91 -6.87 -16.23
C ARG A 11 3.69 -6.70 -17.73
N PHE A 12 4.31 -5.68 -18.31
CA PHE A 12 4.40 -5.46 -19.75
C PHE A 12 5.83 -5.19 -20.16
N SER A 13 6.25 -5.68 -21.33
CA SER A 13 7.46 -5.18 -22.00
C SER A 13 7.17 -3.83 -22.65
N ALA A 14 8.14 -2.92 -22.72
CA ALA A 14 8.00 -1.61 -23.35
C ALA A 14 7.47 -1.65 -24.80
N ARG A 15 7.75 -2.74 -25.55
CA ARG A 15 7.19 -2.93 -26.90
C ARG A 15 5.67 -3.04 -26.94
N PHE A 16 5.04 -3.38 -25.82
CA PHE A 16 3.59 -3.51 -25.65
C PHE A 16 2.97 -2.29 -24.93
N ALA A 17 3.57 -1.10 -25.10
CA ALA A 17 3.09 0.12 -24.44
C ALA A 17 1.60 0.43 -24.69
N ALA A 18 1.08 0.12 -25.89
CA ALA A 18 -0.34 0.33 -26.20
C ALA A 18 -1.26 -0.59 -25.35
N ALA A 19 -0.91 -1.87 -25.21
CA ALA A 19 -1.65 -2.82 -24.38
C ALA A 19 -1.55 -2.45 -22.89
N ALA A 20 -0.36 -2.05 -22.42
CA ALA A 20 -0.16 -1.55 -21.07
C ALA A 20 -1.04 -0.33 -20.77
N ALA A 21 -1.15 0.58 -21.73
CA ALA A 21 -2.00 1.76 -21.60
C ALA A 21 -3.49 1.40 -21.58
N ALA A 22 -3.94 0.46 -22.40
CA ALA A 22 -5.33 -0.03 -22.38
C ALA A 22 -5.67 -0.67 -21.03
N PHE A 23 -4.81 -1.56 -20.54
CA PHE A 23 -4.95 -2.19 -19.22
C PHE A 23 -5.01 -1.17 -18.08
N ALA A 24 -4.11 -0.17 -18.09
CA ALA A 24 -4.16 0.91 -17.11
C ALA A 24 -5.43 1.75 -17.22
N ARG A 25 -5.93 1.99 -18.45
CA ARG A 25 -7.21 2.68 -18.66
C ARG A 25 -8.40 1.88 -18.18
N GLU A 26 -8.32 0.56 -18.05
CA GLU A 26 -9.37 -0.28 -17.46
C GLU A 26 -9.34 -0.29 -15.92
N GLY A 27 -8.32 0.34 -15.31
CA GLY A 27 -8.17 0.46 -13.85
C GLY A 27 -7.03 -0.40 -13.29
N GLY A 28 -6.36 -1.19 -14.12
CA GLY A 28 -5.20 -1.97 -13.71
C GLY A 28 -3.95 -1.12 -13.46
N HIS A 29 -2.98 -1.72 -12.79
CA HIS A 29 -1.66 -1.15 -12.55
C HIS A 29 -0.65 -1.78 -13.51
N ALA A 30 -0.27 -1.07 -14.57
CA ALA A 30 0.68 -1.59 -15.56
C ALA A 30 2.12 -1.29 -15.15
N VAL A 31 2.93 -2.33 -14.96
CA VAL A 31 4.38 -2.23 -14.74
C VAL A 31 5.08 -2.48 -16.08
N VAL A 32 5.54 -1.41 -16.71
CA VAL A 32 6.17 -1.42 -18.04
C VAL A 32 7.69 -1.48 -17.89
N TRP A 33 8.28 -2.59 -18.32
CA TRP A 33 9.72 -2.85 -18.25
C TRP A 33 10.42 -2.43 -19.54
N GLU A 34 11.35 -1.48 -19.42
CA GLU A 34 12.24 -1.04 -20.51
C GLU A 34 13.46 -1.95 -20.60
N THR A 35 13.99 -2.34 -19.45
CA THR A 35 15.06 -3.34 -19.27
C THR A 35 14.78 -4.11 -17.98
N GLU A 36 15.60 -5.10 -17.62
CA GLU A 36 15.45 -5.82 -16.34
C GLU A 36 15.65 -4.93 -15.10
N GLY A 37 16.48 -3.89 -15.23
CA GLY A 37 16.78 -2.92 -14.16
C GLY A 37 15.96 -1.64 -14.23
N LYS A 38 14.95 -1.55 -15.13
CA LYS A 38 14.24 -0.29 -15.35
C LYS A 38 12.77 -0.53 -15.70
N ALA A 39 11.90 -0.12 -14.77
CA ALA A 39 10.46 -0.19 -14.93
C ALA A 39 9.77 1.15 -14.67
N ARG A 40 8.57 1.30 -15.24
CA ARG A 40 7.63 2.36 -14.89
C ARG A 40 6.31 1.77 -14.45
N LEU A 41 5.75 2.33 -13.39
CA LEU A 41 4.36 2.09 -13.03
C LEU A 41 3.48 3.09 -13.79
N VAL A 42 2.44 2.58 -14.44
CA VAL A 42 1.46 3.33 -15.22
C VAL A 42 0.06 2.99 -14.70
N VAL A 43 -0.68 4.02 -14.30
CA VAL A 43 -2.02 3.90 -13.72
C VAL A 43 -2.93 5.00 -14.26
N ARG A 44 -4.25 4.88 -14.05
CA ARG A 44 -5.16 6.03 -14.22
C ARG A 44 -4.67 7.19 -13.37
N ALA A 45 -4.74 8.41 -13.90
CA ALA A 45 -4.24 9.57 -13.18
C ALA A 45 -5.02 9.77 -11.86
N PRO A 46 -4.35 9.68 -10.69
CA PRO A 46 -5.06 9.82 -9.43
C PRO A 46 -5.62 11.23 -9.25
N LYS A 47 -6.79 11.33 -8.63
CA LYS A 47 -7.36 12.63 -8.23
C LYS A 47 -6.62 13.11 -6.98
N ARG A 48 -6.07 14.32 -7.02
CA ARG A 48 -5.46 14.92 -5.82
C ARG A 48 -6.49 15.06 -4.70
N GLY A 49 -6.12 14.62 -3.50
CA GLY A 49 -6.99 14.64 -2.32
C GLY A 49 -7.93 13.44 -2.21
N ASP A 50 -7.96 12.54 -3.19
CA ASP A 50 -8.65 11.25 -3.05
C ASP A 50 -7.74 10.25 -2.33
N PHE A 51 -7.91 10.14 -1.02
CA PHE A 51 -7.16 9.20 -0.19
C PHE A 51 -7.60 7.74 -0.36
N THR A 52 -8.57 7.45 -1.22
CA THR A 52 -9.03 6.09 -1.52
C THR A 52 -8.47 5.55 -2.84
N ASP A 53 -7.76 6.38 -3.61
CA ASP A 53 -7.24 6.03 -4.92
C ASP A 53 -6.09 5.00 -4.81
N LEU A 54 -6.36 3.76 -5.22
CA LEU A 54 -5.38 2.67 -5.15
C LEU A 54 -4.16 2.89 -6.06
N GLY A 55 -4.30 3.70 -7.11
CA GLY A 55 -3.20 4.08 -7.98
C GLY A 55 -2.21 5.02 -7.28
N ALA A 56 -2.73 6.01 -6.55
CA ALA A 56 -1.90 6.87 -5.69
C ALA A 56 -1.19 6.04 -4.62
N TRP A 57 -1.91 5.15 -3.94
CA TRP A 57 -1.32 4.30 -2.90
C TRP A 57 -0.31 3.29 -3.42
N SER A 58 -0.47 2.80 -4.64
CA SER A 58 0.55 1.97 -5.30
C SER A 58 1.86 2.74 -5.54
N MET A 59 1.83 4.08 -5.60
CA MET A 59 3.02 4.94 -5.68
C MET A 59 3.56 5.29 -4.30
N TYR A 60 2.70 5.61 -3.33
CA TYR A 60 3.12 5.88 -1.95
C TYR A 60 3.83 4.68 -1.33
N ASP A 61 3.36 3.46 -1.62
CA ASP A 61 4.00 2.21 -1.21
C ASP A 61 5.38 1.99 -1.86
N LEU A 62 5.74 2.77 -2.88
CA LEU A 62 7.08 2.81 -3.49
C LEU A 62 7.89 4.04 -3.02
N GLY A 63 7.43 4.76 -2.00
CA GLY A 63 8.06 5.99 -1.52
C GLY A 63 7.90 7.19 -2.47
N LEU A 64 6.93 7.17 -3.37
CA LEU A 64 6.74 8.19 -4.39
C LEU A 64 5.50 9.04 -4.13
N GLU A 65 5.70 10.34 -3.88
CA GLU A 65 4.60 11.30 -3.64
C GLU A 65 4.19 12.09 -4.89
N ARG A 66 4.94 11.95 -5.99
CA ARG A 66 4.77 12.74 -7.21
C ARG A 66 4.73 11.85 -8.44
N TRP A 67 3.88 12.21 -9.39
CA TRP A 67 3.73 11.53 -10.67
C TRP A 67 3.65 12.51 -11.84
N THR A 68 3.90 11.98 -13.04
CA THR A 68 3.75 12.73 -14.29
C THR A 68 2.55 12.20 -15.06
N VAL A 69 1.55 13.04 -15.30
CA VAL A 69 0.48 12.75 -16.26
C VAL A 69 1.01 13.02 -17.67
N ARG A 70 1.02 12.00 -18.53
CA ARG A 70 1.59 12.13 -19.88
C ARG A 70 0.62 12.89 -20.78
N LYS A 71 1.15 13.85 -21.55
CA LYS A 71 0.36 14.65 -22.51
C LYS A 71 0.20 13.97 -23.86
N THR A 72 1.18 13.16 -24.26
CA THR A 72 1.26 12.55 -25.60
C THR A 72 1.75 11.11 -25.51
N GLY A 73 1.71 10.41 -26.65
CA GLY A 73 2.14 9.01 -26.76
C GLY A 73 1.10 8.01 -26.23
N PRO A 74 1.45 6.71 -26.14
CA PRO A 74 0.51 5.65 -25.78
C PRO A 74 -0.11 5.86 -24.39
N PHE A 75 0.64 6.49 -23.49
CA PHE A 75 0.22 6.76 -22.11
C PHE A 75 -0.46 8.12 -21.92
N ALA A 76 -0.84 8.83 -22.99
CA ALA A 76 -1.53 10.11 -22.87
C ALA A 76 -2.76 10.00 -21.94
N GLY A 77 -2.85 10.93 -20.97
CA GLY A 77 -3.87 10.98 -19.93
C GLY A 77 -3.62 10.08 -18.71
N LEU A 78 -2.59 9.21 -18.73
CA LEU A 78 -2.25 8.32 -17.61
C LEU A 78 -1.14 8.92 -16.75
N ALA A 79 -1.16 8.60 -15.46
CA ALA A 79 -0.06 8.91 -14.56
C ALA A 79 1.04 7.85 -14.69
N THR A 80 2.28 8.32 -14.67
CA THR A 80 3.46 7.47 -14.77
C THR A 80 4.50 7.88 -13.74
N VAL A 81 5.20 6.90 -13.19
CA VAL A 81 6.37 7.08 -12.33
C VAL A 81 7.47 6.11 -12.73
N LYS A 82 8.74 6.50 -12.53
CA LYS A 82 9.85 5.54 -12.57
C LYS A 82 9.76 4.73 -11.26
N VAL A 83 9.83 3.41 -11.34
CA VAL A 83 9.95 2.57 -10.14
C VAL A 83 11.39 2.73 -9.60
N PRO A 84 11.58 3.06 -8.31
CA PRO A 84 12.90 3.10 -7.68
C PRO A 84 13.64 1.77 -7.84
N ASP A 85 14.96 1.82 -7.95
CA ASP A 85 15.77 0.65 -8.28
C ASP A 85 15.72 -0.39 -7.13
N ASP A 86 15.70 0.08 -5.88
CA ASP A 86 15.49 -0.71 -4.66
C ASP A 86 14.07 -1.26 -4.52
N ALA A 87 13.09 -0.72 -5.25
CA ALA A 87 11.70 -1.16 -5.23
C ALA A 87 11.31 -2.06 -6.42
N LEU A 88 12.24 -2.43 -7.30
CA LEU A 88 11.95 -3.27 -8.47
C LEU A 88 11.46 -4.67 -8.08
N HIS A 89 11.98 -5.23 -6.99
CA HIS A 89 11.55 -6.55 -6.49
C HIS A 89 10.08 -6.52 -6.02
N ILE A 90 9.65 -5.41 -5.40
CA ILE A 90 8.27 -5.22 -4.96
C ILE A 90 7.30 -5.31 -6.14
N VAL A 91 7.53 -4.53 -7.20
CA VAL A 91 6.62 -4.52 -8.36
C VAL A 91 6.68 -5.82 -9.19
N ARG A 92 7.77 -6.60 -9.09
CA ARG A 92 7.82 -7.97 -9.64
C ARG A 92 6.88 -8.87 -8.85
N ARG A 93 6.99 -8.90 -7.53
CA ARG A 93 6.13 -9.71 -6.66
C ARG A 93 4.66 -9.37 -6.85
N ARG A 94 4.31 -8.07 -6.92
CA ARG A 94 2.93 -7.63 -7.20
C ARG A 94 2.40 -8.20 -8.51
N ALA A 95 3.17 -8.12 -9.59
CA ALA A 95 2.77 -8.61 -10.92
C ALA A 95 2.71 -10.15 -11.00
N GLU A 96 3.56 -10.86 -10.25
CA GLU A 96 3.54 -12.31 -10.14
C GLU A 96 2.32 -12.80 -9.37
N ARG A 97 2.08 -12.24 -8.16
CA ARG A 97 0.89 -12.53 -7.35
C ARG A 97 -0.38 -12.38 -8.19
N ASP A 98 -0.47 -11.29 -8.93
CA ASP A 98 -1.67 -10.94 -9.70
C ASP A 98 -1.76 -11.65 -11.06
N SER A 99 -0.76 -12.48 -11.44
CA SER A 99 -0.67 -13.11 -12.77
C SER A 99 -1.80 -14.08 -13.10
N ILE A 100 -2.45 -14.65 -12.08
CA ILE A 100 -3.57 -15.58 -12.24
C ILE A 100 -4.91 -14.88 -12.48
N HIS A 101 -4.93 -13.54 -12.41
CA HIS A 101 -6.13 -12.74 -12.63
C HIS A 101 -6.14 -12.24 -14.07
N PRO A 102 -7.16 -12.56 -14.89
CA PRO A 102 -7.18 -12.15 -16.29
C PRO A 102 -7.53 -10.66 -16.46
N GLU A 103 -8.47 -10.16 -15.67
CA GLU A 103 -8.99 -8.79 -15.78
C GLU A 103 -8.04 -7.73 -15.21
N ALA A 104 -8.30 -6.46 -15.55
CA ALA A 104 -7.54 -5.31 -15.02
C ALA A 104 -7.93 -4.93 -13.59
N THR A 105 -9.11 -5.31 -13.15
CA THR A 105 -9.61 -5.08 -11.79
C THR A 105 -10.37 -6.30 -11.29
N ARG A 106 -10.51 -6.41 -9.98
CA ARG A 106 -11.30 -7.46 -9.34
C ARG A 106 -12.10 -6.88 -8.19
N GLU A 107 -13.33 -7.33 -8.04
CA GLU A 107 -14.09 -7.05 -6.83
C GLU A 107 -13.64 -7.99 -5.71
N VAL A 108 -13.39 -7.40 -4.55
CA VAL A 108 -12.89 -8.11 -3.37
C VAL A 108 -13.58 -7.57 -2.13
N ASP A 109 -13.83 -8.46 -1.17
CA ASP A 109 -14.35 -8.09 0.14
C ASP A 109 -13.26 -8.19 1.18
N PHE A 110 -13.07 -7.10 1.92
CA PHE A 110 -12.08 -7.02 2.98
C PHE A 110 -12.74 -6.64 4.30
N ASP A 111 -12.36 -7.35 5.37
CA ASP A 111 -12.67 -6.95 6.74
C ASP A 111 -11.42 -6.49 7.48
N CYS A 112 -11.27 -5.18 7.62
CA CYS A 112 -10.16 -4.56 8.36
C CYS A 112 -10.15 -4.93 9.85
N LEU A 113 -11.27 -5.39 10.41
CA LEU A 113 -11.34 -5.83 11.80
C LEU A 113 -11.00 -7.32 11.98
N ALA A 114 -10.75 -8.05 10.88
CA ALA A 114 -10.50 -9.48 10.94
C ALA A 114 -9.00 -9.84 11.02
N CYS A 115 -8.15 -9.30 10.13
CA CYS A 115 -6.77 -9.79 9.99
C CYS A 115 -5.74 -9.07 10.87
N GLY A 116 -5.84 -7.75 11.04
CA GLY A 116 -4.85 -6.96 11.77
C GLY A 116 -3.44 -6.91 11.12
N ALA A 117 -3.31 -7.28 9.84
CA ALA A 117 -2.02 -7.32 9.13
C ALA A 117 -1.31 -5.97 9.12
N CYS A 118 -2.00 -4.89 8.72
CA CYS A 118 -1.42 -3.54 8.70
C CYS A 118 -1.10 -2.96 10.10
N CYS A 119 -1.46 -3.66 11.18
CA CYS A 119 -1.11 -3.31 12.55
C CYS A 119 0.19 -4.01 13.02
N ARG A 120 1.00 -4.49 12.09
CA ARG A 120 2.31 -5.13 12.31
C ARG A 120 3.33 -4.49 11.40
N ASP A 121 4.55 -4.33 11.92
CA ASP A 121 5.76 -3.88 11.21
C ASP A 121 5.61 -2.61 10.33
N ASN A 122 4.60 -1.79 10.63
CA ASN A 122 4.35 -0.50 9.99
C ASN A 122 4.82 0.67 10.87
N GLU A 123 5.57 1.59 10.27
CA GLU A 123 5.93 2.86 10.89
C GLU A 123 4.79 3.87 10.72
N VAL A 124 4.13 4.21 11.83
CA VAL A 124 3.04 5.19 11.86
C VAL A 124 3.53 6.50 12.44
N VAL A 125 3.58 7.54 11.61
CA VAL A 125 3.88 8.91 12.04
C VAL A 125 2.59 9.56 12.54
N LEU A 126 2.66 10.23 13.69
CA LEU A 126 1.58 11.07 14.21
C LEU A 126 1.78 12.50 13.72
N ASP A 127 0.77 13.04 13.05
CA ASP A 127 0.72 14.46 12.70
C ASP A 127 0.21 15.31 13.89
N GLU A 128 0.14 16.62 13.69
CA GLU A 128 -0.30 17.56 14.74
C GLU A 128 -1.77 17.34 15.13
N ASP A 129 -2.62 16.97 14.16
CA ASP A 129 -4.04 16.69 14.38
C ASP A 129 -4.21 15.41 15.21
N ASP A 130 -3.39 14.39 14.99
CA ASP A 130 -3.35 13.18 15.81
C ASP A 130 -2.92 13.47 17.24
N VAL A 131 -1.93 14.36 17.43
CA VAL A 131 -1.53 14.81 18.76
C VAL A 131 -2.67 15.55 19.47
N ALA A 132 -3.34 16.46 18.77
CA ALA A 132 -4.48 17.21 19.30
C ALA A 132 -5.64 16.28 19.67
N LYS A 133 -5.99 15.34 18.77
CA LYS A 133 -7.02 14.33 18.94
C LYS A 133 -6.76 13.44 20.15
N LEU A 134 -5.53 12.96 20.33
CA LEU A 134 -5.14 12.17 21.51
C LEU A 134 -5.26 12.96 22.81
N ARG A 135 -4.87 14.23 22.82
CA ARG A 135 -5.01 15.10 24.01
C ARG A 135 -6.48 15.36 24.35
N ALA A 136 -7.28 15.74 23.36
CA ALA A 136 -8.71 16.00 23.52
C ALA A 136 -9.47 14.74 23.98
N GLY A 137 -9.05 13.56 23.49
CA GLY A 137 -9.58 12.26 23.90
C GLY A 137 -9.10 11.78 25.28
N GLY A 138 -8.39 12.59 26.05
CA GLY A 138 -7.86 12.21 27.37
C GLY A 138 -6.75 11.15 27.34
N ARG A 139 -6.13 10.93 26.17
CA ARG A 139 -5.11 9.90 25.91
C ARG A 139 -3.73 10.48 25.59
N ALA A 140 -3.39 11.61 26.23
CA ALA A 140 -2.06 12.20 26.11
C ALA A 140 -0.92 11.29 26.61
N ASP A 141 -1.24 10.24 27.38
CA ASP A 141 -0.31 9.17 27.76
C ASP A 141 0.29 8.46 26.54
N LEU A 142 -0.47 8.35 25.44
CA LEU A 142 -0.04 7.68 24.21
C LEU A 142 1.04 8.42 23.43
N LEU A 143 1.29 9.69 23.76
CA LEU A 143 2.34 10.50 23.13
C LEU A 143 3.73 10.25 23.74
N LYS A 144 3.83 9.35 24.72
CA LYS A 144 5.05 9.02 25.45
C LYS A 144 5.39 7.54 25.27
N LYS A 145 6.62 7.17 25.66
CA LYS A 145 7.01 5.76 25.77
C LYS A 145 6.09 5.04 26.77
N PRO A 146 5.75 3.76 26.53
CA PRO A 146 6.23 2.90 25.45
C PRO A 146 5.35 2.93 24.20
N TRP A 147 4.43 3.89 24.04
CA TRP A 147 3.47 3.91 22.93
C TRP A 147 3.97 4.66 21.70
N SER A 148 4.73 5.74 21.95
CA SER A 148 5.29 6.59 20.91
C SER A 148 6.70 7.06 21.29
N LYS A 149 7.48 7.45 20.28
CA LYS A 149 8.79 8.10 20.46
C LYS A 149 8.99 9.23 19.47
N ARG A 150 9.92 10.14 19.76
CA ARG A 150 10.41 11.10 18.75
C ARG A 150 11.45 10.43 17.86
N LYS A 151 11.30 10.56 16.54
CA LYS A 151 12.24 10.09 15.51
C LYS A 151 12.31 11.17 14.42
N ASN A 152 13.49 11.72 14.17
CA ASN A 152 13.74 12.74 13.14
C ASN A 152 12.76 13.94 13.20
N GLY A 153 12.55 14.49 14.40
CA GLY A 153 11.66 15.63 14.63
C GLY A 153 10.16 15.31 14.63
N ARG A 154 9.76 14.08 14.29
CA ARG A 154 8.37 13.62 14.26
C ARG A 154 8.06 12.70 15.44
N ILE A 155 6.79 12.59 15.82
CA ILE A 155 6.33 11.57 16.76
C ILE A 155 5.90 10.35 15.95
N VAL A 156 6.40 9.18 16.32
CA VAL A 156 6.05 7.90 15.69
C VAL A 156 5.52 6.93 16.73
N LEU A 157 4.51 6.15 16.37
CA LEU A 157 4.10 5.00 17.19
C LEU A 157 5.25 4.00 17.26
N THR A 158 5.38 3.35 18.40
CA THR A 158 6.28 2.20 18.58
C THR A 158 5.53 0.88 18.42
N LEU A 159 6.29 -0.17 18.14
CA LEU A 159 5.80 -1.53 18.06
C LEU A 159 6.37 -2.32 19.25
N LYS A 160 5.70 -3.41 19.61
CA LYS A 160 6.25 -4.41 20.53
C LYS A 160 7.43 -5.11 19.87
N ASP A 161 8.23 -5.83 20.67
CA ASP A 161 9.40 -6.57 20.20
C ASP A 161 9.06 -7.64 19.14
N ASN A 162 7.80 -8.10 19.09
CA ASN A 162 7.29 -9.02 18.08
C ASN A 162 6.61 -8.33 16.88
N GLY A 163 6.97 -7.08 16.59
CA GLY A 163 6.43 -6.32 15.44
C GLY A 163 4.98 -5.84 15.59
N ARG A 164 4.24 -6.30 16.62
CA ARG A 164 2.82 -5.95 16.77
C ARG A 164 2.65 -4.54 17.33
N CYS A 165 1.69 -3.79 16.78
CA CYS A 165 1.24 -2.54 17.37
C CYS A 165 0.81 -2.74 18.84
N HIS A 166 1.21 -1.82 19.71
CA HIS A 166 0.83 -1.84 21.12
C HIS A 166 -0.69 -1.82 21.35
N HIS A 167 -1.45 -1.27 20.40
CA HIS A 167 -2.91 -1.15 20.48
C HIS A 167 -3.67 -2.31 19.85
N LEU A 168 -2.99 -3.23 19.17
CA LEU A 168 -3.63 -4.41 18.58
C LEU A 168 -3.98 -5.43 19.66
N ARG A 169 -5.28 -5.70 19.82
CA ARG A 169 -5.80 -6.70 20.77
C ARG A 169 -5.64 -8.12 20.23
N ARG A 170 -5.97 -9.12 21.06
CA ARG A 170 -5.95 -10.54 20.68
C ARG A 170 -6.98 -10.88 19.60
N ASP A 171 -8.10 -10.16 19.59
CA ASP A 171 -9.18 -10.28 18.59
C ASP A 171 -8.94 -9.43 17.32
N ASN A 172 -7.69 -9.01 17.07
CA ASN A 172 -7.28 -8.15 15.95
C ASN A 172 -7.95 -6.76 15.87
N LYS A 173 -8.71 -6.36 16.88
CA LYS A 173 -9.31 -5.01 16.95
C LYS A 173 -8.37 -4.02 17.63
N CYS A 174 -8.46 -2.75 17.23
CA CYS A 174 -7.67 -1.68 17.82
C CYS A 174 -8.26 -1.23 19.18
N ARG A 175 -7.42 -1.13 20.21
CA ARG A 175 -7.81 -0.61 21.53
C ARG A 175 -8.19 0.89 21.50
N ILE A 176 -7.68 1.64 20.54
CA ILE A 176 -7.88 3.08 20.40
C ILE A 176 -8.65 3.43 19.12
N TYR A 177 -9.60 2.58 18.71
CA TYR A 177 -10.21 2.64 17.37
C TYR A 177 -10.74 4.03 16.97
N GLU A 178 -11.44 4.72 17.89
CA GLU A 178 -11.97 6.08 17.69
C GLU A 178 -10.91 7.18 17.71
N LEU A 179 -9.74 6.90 18.29
CA LEU A 179 -8.60 7.83 18.40
C LEU A 179 -7.45 7.42 17.48
N ARG A 180 -7.73 6.63 16.44
CA ARG A 180 -6.69 6.16 15.52
C ARG A 180 -6.00 7.35 14.84
N PRO A 181 -4.68 7.25 14.63
CA PRO A 181 -3.96 8.20 13.80
C PRO A 181 -4.57 8.32 12.41
N ALA A 182 -4.35 9.44 11.74
CA ALA A 182 -4.83 9.67 10.37
C ALA A 182 -4.34 8.54 9.45
N ALA A 183 -3.05 8.24 9.48
CA ALA A 183 -2.44 7.15 8.69
C ALA A 183 -3.11 5.78 8.89
N CYS A 184 -3.57 5.46 10.11
CA CYS A 184 -4.30 4.21 10.39
C CYS A 184 -5.77 4.26 9.96
N SER A 185 -6.36 5.45 9.88
CA SER A 185 -7.77 5.66 9.59
C SER A 185 -8.04 5.77 8.08
N VAL A 186 -7.10 6.35 7.34
CA VAL A 186 -7.17 6.50 5.87
C VAL A 186 -6.44 5.39 5.14
N PHE A 187 -5.87 4.41 5.84
CA PHE A 187 -5.16 3.30 5.22
C PHE A 187 -6.10 2.57 4.24
N PRO A 188 -5.79 2.55 2.94
CA PRO A 188 -6.68 2.07 1.91
C PRO A 188 -6.80 0.54 1.99
N VAL A 189 -8.02 0.09 2.04
CA VAL A 189 -8.31 -1.34 2.01
C VAL A 189 -8.02 -1.87 0.60
N ALA A 190 -7.46 -3.07 0.50
CA ALA A 190 -7.11 -3.74 -0.76
C ALA A 190 -6.02 -3.03 -1.62
N SER A 191 -5.33 -2.02 -1.07
CA SER A 191 -4.13 -1.46 -1.69
C SER A 191 -2.96 -2.43 -1.71
N GLU A 192 -1.91 -2.07 -2.44
CA GLU A 192 -0.67 -2.84 -2.49
C GLU A 192 -0.01 -3.00 -1.11
N CYS A 193 0.00 -1.97 -0.27
CA CYS A 193 0.48 -2.09 1.11
C CYS A 193 -0.42 -3.00 1.97
N CYS A 194 -1.74 -3.01 1.74
CA CYS A 194 -2.68 -3.87 2.45
C CYS A 194 -2.47 -5.35 2.13
N VAL A 195 -2.40 -5.69 0.83
CA VAL A 195 -2.21 -7.08 0.40
C VAL A 195 -0.80 -7.56 0.74
N SER A 196 0.23 -6.71 0.59
CA SER A 196 1.60 -7.08 0.95
C SER A 196 1.72 -7.35 2.44
N ALA A 197 1.18 -6.50 3.31
CA ALA A 197 1.16 -6.77 4.76
C ALA A 197 0.47 -8.11 5.10
N ARG A 198 -0.59 -8.49 4.37
CA ARG A 198 -1.25 -9.79 4.59
C ARG A 198 -0.36 -10.96 4.17
N GLU A 199 0.40 -10.82 3.10
CA GLU A 199 1.36 -11.83 2.64
C GLU A 199 2.53 -12.00 3.62
N TYR A 200 3.18 -10.90 4.00
CA TYR A 200 4.37 -10.95 4.86
C TYR A 200 4.04 -11.34 6.30
N GLU A 201 2.94 -10.83 6.86
CA GLU A 201 2.66 -10.98 8.28
C GLU A 201 1.85 -12.21 8.65
N LEU A 202 1.04 -12.70 7.70
CA LEU A 202 0.01 -13.70 7.95
C LEU A 202 -0.02 -14.82 6.92
N GLU A 203 0.83 -14.77 5.88
CA GLU A 203 0.83 -15.72 4.76
C GLU A 203 -0.54 -15.83 4.07
N ILE A 204 -1.28 -14.72 4.03
CA ILE A 204 -2.57 -14.64 3.33
C ILE A 204 -2.35 -14.02 1.96
N PHE A 205 -2.26 -14.86 0.94
CA PHE A 205 -1.98 -14.47 -0.44
C PHE A 205 -3.26 -14.08 -1.22
N ASP A 206 -3.29 -12.87 -1.78
CA ASP A 206 -4.35 -12.39 -2.70
C ASP A 206 -3.94 -12.63 -4.15
N GLY A 207 -3.82 -13.90 -4.53
CA GLY A 207 -3.36 -14.31 -5.85
C GLY A 207 -2.47 -15.54 -5.78
N LEU A 208 -1.48 -15.61 -6.66
CA LEU A 208 -0.48 -16.66 -6.67
C LEU A 208 0.43 -16.55 -5.44
N ALA A 209 0.50 -17.61 -4.64
CA ALA A 209 1.47 -17.72 -3.56
C ALA A 209 2.91 -17.74 -4.11
N PRO A 210 3.91 -17.21 -3.37
CA PRO A 210 5.31 -17.29 -3.77
C PRO A 210 5.76 -18.76 -3.82
N GLU A 211 6.68 -19.08 -4.73
CA GLU A 211 7.32 -20.40 -4.79
C GLU A 211 8.51 -20.47 -3.81
N GLY A 212 8.65 -21.54 -3.02
CA GLY A 212 9.77 -21.68 -2.09
C GLY A 212 9.53 -21.11 -0.69
N GLU A 213 10.62 -20.84 0.06
CA GLU A 213 10.55 -20.36 1.45
C GLU A 213 10.17 -18.87 1.49
N TRP A 214 9.16 -18.54 2.29
CA TRP A 214 8.60 -17.20 2.44
C TRP A 214 8.57 -16.79 3.93
N PRO A 215 8.86 -15.53 4.29
CA PRO A 215 9.37 -14.46 3.41
C PRO A 215 10.75 -14.80 2.85
N TRP A 216 11.07 -14.27 1.66
CA TRP A 216 12.39 -14.47 1.07
C TRP A 216 13.46 -14.03 2.07
N PRO A 217 14.53 -14.81 2.29
CA PRO A 217 15.62 -14.40 3.16
C PRO A 217 16.24 -13.09 2.63
N ASP A 218 16.57 -12.19 3.55
CA ASP A 218 17.26 -10.91 3.29
C ASP A 218 18.60 -11.10 2.56
#